data_AF-A0A3Q2VRE1-F1
#
_entry.id   AF-A0A3Q2VRE1-F1
#
_cell.length_a   1.000
_cell.length_b   1.000
_cell.length_c   1.000
_cell.angle_alpha   90.00
_cell.angle_beta   90.00
_cell.angle_gamma   90.00
#
_symmetry.space_group_name_H-M   'P 1'
#
loop_
_entity.id
_entity.type
_entity.pdbx_description
1 polymer ?
#
loop_
_entity_poly.entity_id
_entity_poly.type
_entity_poly.pdbx_seq_one_letter_code
_entity_poly.pdbx_strand_id
1 'polypeptide(L)'
;MSNIKIITFNVRGLQSDKSRKRKVDFLKRLDYDILCLQEMRLKTHVDVCELNKMWNTAHSIISIGEDSSDGVGIFFKKDAVNIIKRRDIIPGRLLLVDCCYYGQRLRIINVYNAPERTKKLQLLRKLKYLLEIGFNIILCGDFNIVTEATDRISKVEFKELRESKLLVKVCKEAALRDLYRHLHPHTVHY
;
A
#
# COMPACT_ATOMS: atom_id res chain seq x y z
N MET A 1 8.77 -7.85 -23.54
CA MET A 1 8.78 -7.92 -22.06
C MET A 1 7.37 -7.68 -21.57
N SER A 2 6.83 -8.53 -20.68
CA SER A 2 5.51 -8.32 -20.10
C SER A 2 5.58 -7.28 -18.99
N ASN A 3 4.72 -6.27 -19.04
CA ASN A 3 4.61 -5.25 -17.98
C ASN A 3 4.05 -5.86 -16.70
N ILE A 4 4.60 -5.49 -15.54
CA ILE A 4 4.05 -5.84 -14.22
C ILE A 4 2.96 -4.81 -13.86
N LYS A 5 1.73 -5.28 -13.64
CA LYS A 5 0.59 -4.43 -13.26
C LYS A 5 0.42 -4.43 -11.74
N ILE A 6 0.41 -3.25 -11.15
CA ILE A 6 0.29 -3.06 -9.70
C ILE A 6 -0.95 -2.21 -9.43
N ILE A 7 -1.79 -2.67 -8.52
CA ILE A 7 -2.95 -1.92 -8.03
C ILE A 7 -2.77 -1.70 -6.53
N THR A 8 -3.08 -0.49 -6.06
CA THR A 8 -3.28 -0.20 -4.65
C THR A 8 -4.73 0.20 -4.41
N PHE A 9 -5.36 -0.31 -3.35
CA PHE A 9 -6.78 -0.09 -3.10
C PHE A 9 -7.12 -0.17 -1.61
N ASN A 10 -7.61 0.93 -1.05
CA ASN A 10 -8.17 0.94 0.30
C ASN A 10 -9.57 0.30 0.26
N VAL A 11 -9.70 -0.90 0.85
CA VAL A 11 -10.93 -1.70 0.75
C VAL A 11 -12.02 -1.28 1.73
N ARG A 12 -11.73 -0.44 2.72
CA ARG A 12 -12.69 0.00 3.75
C ARG A 12 -13.44 -1.18 4.40
N GLY A 13 -12.68 -2.18 4.83
CA GLY A 13 -13.13 -3.31 5.63
C GLY A 13 -13.57 -4.56 4.86
N LEU A 14 -13.12 -5.71 5.36
CA LEU A 14 -13.47 -7.07 4.92
C LEU A 14 -14.06 -7.91 6.06
N GLN A 15 -14.59 -7.27 7.11
CA GLN A 15 -15.02 -7.94 8.34
C GLN A 15 -16.19 -8.91 8.11
N SER A 16 -17.28 -8.44 7.51
CA SER A 16 -18.47 -9.28 7.29
C SER A 16 -18.32 -10.16 6.05
N ASP A 17 -18.75 -11.42 6.16
CA ASP A 17 -18.62 -12.40 5.07
C ASP A 17 -19.25 -11.94 3.76
N LYS A 18 -20.44 -11.33 3.83
CA LYS A 18 -21.14 -10.79 2.66
C LYS A 18 -20.34 -9.69 1.97
N SER A 19 -19.78 -8.75 2.73
CA SER A 19 -18.95 -7.65 2.20
C SER A 19 -17.63 -8.18 1.67
N ARG A 20 -16.99 -9.07 2.45
CA ARG A 20 -15.73 -9.76 2.11
C ARG A 20 -15.87 -10.45 0.76
N LYS A 21 -16.85 -11.34 0.60
CA LYS A 21 -17.12 -12.08 -0.65
C LYS A 21 -17.31 -11.14 -1.84
N ARG A 22 -18.21 -10.16 -1.73
CA ARG A 22 -18.48 -9.20 -2.82
C ARG A 22 -17.22 -8.43 -3.24
N LYS A 23 -16.43 -7.96 -2.28
CA LYS A 23 -15.19 -7.20 -2.55
C LYS A 23 -14.10 -8.09 -3.14
N VAL A 24 -13.92 -9.29 -2.59
CA VAL A 24 -12.97 -10.29 -3.12
C VAL A 24 -13.32 -10.65 -4.56
N ASP A 25 -14.59 -10.93 -4.86
CA ASP A 25 -15.04 -11.26 -6.22
C ASP A 25 -14.76 -10.11 -7.21
N PHE A 26 -15.01 -8.87 -6.79
CA PHE A 26 -14.66 -7.69 -7.59
C PHE A 26 -13.16 -7.57 -7.81
N LEU A 27 -12.37 -7.62 -6.74
CA LEU A 27 -10.92 -7.44 -6.79
C LEU A 27 -10.26 -8.55 -7.61
N LYS A 28 -10.72 -9.80 -7.51
CA LYS A 28 -10.21 -10.93 -8.32
C LYS A 28 -10.44 -10.76 -9.82
N ARG A 29 -11.39 -9.95 -10.27
CA ARG A 29 -11.61 -9.67 -11.71
C ARG A 29 -10.71 -8.58 -12.25
N LEU A 30 -10.06 -7.80 -11.38
CA LEU A 30 -9.10 -6.79 -11.82
C LEU A 30 -7.86 -7.45 -12.44
N ASP A 31 -7.31 -6.76 -13.44
CA ASP A 31 -6.11 -7.16 -14.17
C ASP A 31 -4.86 -6.59 -13.47
N TYR A 32 -4.34 -7.37 -12.52
CA TYR A 32 -3.13 -7.07 -11.76
C TYR A 32 -2.23 -8.29 -11.67
N ASP A 33 -0.94 -8.03 -11.49
CA ASP A 33 0.04 -9.02 -11.03
C ASP A 33 0.23 -8.90 -9.51
N ILE A 34 0.23 -7.67 -8.98
CA ILE A 34 0.36 -7.37 -7.55
C ILE A 34 -0.77 -6.44 -7.10
N LEU A 35 -1.44 -6.77 -6.01
CA LEU A 35 -2.50 -5.97 -5.41
C LEU A 35 -2.17 -5.64 -3.95
N CYS A 36 -2.09 -4.35 -3.64
CA CYS A 36 -1.83 -3.84 -2.29
C CYS A 36 -3.12 -3.28 -1.68
N LEU A 37 -3.57 -3.85 -0.56
CA LEU A 37 -4.81 -3.46 0.10
C LEU A 37 -4.55 -2.74 1.42
N GLN A 38 -5.39 -1.76 1.74
CA GLN A 38 -5.40 -1.04 3.03
C GLN A 38 -6.79 -1.10 3.66
N GLU A 39 -6.89 -0.83 4.97
CA GLU A 39 -8.10 -0.99 5.77
C GLU A 39 -8.79 -2.34 5.56
N MET A 40 -8.03 -3.44 5.63
CA MET A 40 -8.65 -4.77 5.53
C MET A 40 -9.57 -5.06 6.73
N ARG A 41 -9.26 -4.49 7.90
CA ARG A 41 -10.04 -4.59 9.15
C ARG A 41 -10.28 -6.01 9.65
N LEU A 42 -9.45 -6.97 9.23
CA LEU A 42 -9.45 -8.33 9.78
C LEU A 42 -8.89 -8.31 11.20
N LYS A 43 -9.41 -9.16 12.09
CA LYS A 43 -9.04 -9.13 13.51
C LYS A 43 -8.24 -10.32 13.96
N THR A 44 -8.39 -11.46 13.30
CA THR A 44 -7.80 -12.72 13.76
C THR A 44 -7.02 -13.41 12.64
N HIS A 45 -6.15 -14.33 13.02
CA HIS A 45 -5.53 -15.24 12.05
C HIS A 45 -6.56 -16.14 11.35
N VAL A 46 -7.70 -16.43 11.99
CA VAL A 46 -8.81 -17.19 11.40
C VAL A 46 -9.40 -16.40 10.23
N ASP A 47 -9.68 -15.10 10.42
CA ASP A 47 -10.16 -14.22 9.34
C ASP A 47 -9.20 -14.19 8.15
N VAL A 48 -7.90 -14.15 8.41
CA VAL A 48 -6.85 -14.17 7.38
C VAL A 48 -6.87 -15.49 6.61
N CYS A 49 -6.98 -16.63 7.31
CA CYS A 49 -7.07 -17.94 6.69
C CYS A 49 -8.32 -18.09 5.80
N GLU A 50 -9.47 -17.62 6.28
CA GLU A 50 -10.71 -17.61 5.50
C GLU A 50 -10.62 -16.71 4.28
N LEU A 51 -10.04 -15.51 4.44
CA LEU A 51 -9.79 -14.62 3.32
C LEU A 51 -8.90 -15.28 2.28
N ASN A 52 -7.80 -15.92 2.68
CA ASN A 52 -6.88 -16.59 1.76
C ASN A 52 -7.57 -17.73 1.00
N LYS A 53 -8.39 -18.54 1.67
CA LYS A 53 -9.21 -19.60 1.02
C LYS A 53 -10.15 -19.01 -0.02
N MET A 54 -10.83 -17.91 0.31
CA MET A 54 -11.76 -17.23 -0.60
C MET A 54 -11.03 -16.58 -1.78
N TRP A 55 -9.89 -15.97 -1.51
CA TRP A 55 -9.11 -15.26 -2.52
C TRP A 55 -8.50 -16.22 -3.53
N ASN A 56 -8.01 -17.37 -3.07
CA ASN A 56 -7.34 -18.38 -3.89
C ASN A 56 -6.24 -17.78 -4.78
N THR A 57 -5.48 -16.82 -4.24
CA THR A 57 -4.24 -16.31 -4.86
C THR A 57 -3.10 -17.26 -4.58
N ALA A 58 -2.12 -17.28 -5.49
CA ALA A 58 -0.89 -18.03 -5.30
C ALA A 58 -0.15 -17.64 -4.02
N HIS A 59 -0.05 -16.33 -3.75
CA HIS A 59 0.60 -15.85 -2.55
C HIS A 59 -0.05 -14.57 -2.02
N SER A 60 -0.15 -14.46 -0.69
CA SER A 60 -0.65 -13.26 -0.03
C SER A 60 0.03 -13.06 1.32
N ILE A 61 0.45 -11.83 1.60
CA ILE A 61 1.07 -11.44 2.85
C ILE A 61 0.20 -10.37 3.49
N ILE A 62 -0.34 -10.68 4.68
CA ILE A 62 -1.29 -9.80 5.38
C ILE A 62 -0.74 -9.48 6.76
N SER A 63 -0.67 -8.19 7.07
CA SER A 63 -0.37 -7.65 8.39
C SER A 63 -1.67 -7.15 9.01
N ILE A 64 -2.05 -7.70 10.16
CA ILE A 64 -3.16 -7.21 10.99
C ILE A 64 -2.61 -6.25 12.05
N GLY A 65 -3.41 -5.27 12.43
CA GLY A 65 -3.07 -4.32 13.50
C GLY A 65 -4.14 -4.32 14.59
N GLU A 66 -3.89 -3.56 15.65
CA GLU A 66 -4.77 -3.51 16.82
C GLU A 66 -6.01 -2.65 16.58
N ASP A 67 -5.86 -1.51 15.88
CA ASP A 67 -6.96 -0.58 15.67
C ASP A 67 -8.08 -1.21 14.80
N SER A 68 -9.32 -0.75 14.98
CA SER A 68 -10.49 -1.23 14.22
C SER A 68 -10.38 -1.03 12.70
N SER A 69 -9.64 -0.01 12.27
CA SER A 69 -9.40 0.31 10.87
C SER A 69 -8.16 -0.37 10.26
N ASP A 70 -7.36 -1.07 11.05
CA ASP A 70 -6.05 -1.56 10.61
C ASP A 70 -6.16 -2.76 9.67
N GLY A 71 -5.08 -3.01 8.94
CA GLY A 71 -4.92 -4.18 8.09
C GLY A 71 -4.42 -3.78 6.73
N VAL A 72 -3.23 -4.27 6.38
CA VAL A 72 -2.63 -4.11 5.06
C VAL A 72 -2.24 -5.47 4.49
N GLY A 73 -2.37 -5.62 3.18
CA GLY A 73 -2.06 -6.87 2.51
C GLY A 73 -1.41 -6.67 1.15
N ILE A 74 -0.57 -7.61 0.74
CA ILE A 74 0.04 -7.68 -0.59
C ILE A 74 -0.32 -9.04 -1.18
N PHE A 75 -1.01 -9.04 -2.31
CA PHE A 75 -1.53 -10.22 -2.99
C PHE A 75 -0.85 -10.36 -4.35
N PHE A 76 -0.30 -11.54 -4.62
CA PHE A 76 0.32 -11.88 -5.90
C PHE A 76 -0.64 -12.78 -6.69
N LYS A 77 -0.98 -12.34 -7.90
CA LYS A 77 -1.95 -13.03 -8.75
C LYS A 77 -1.48 -14.41 -9.19
N LYS A 78 -0.19 -14.51 -9.50
CA LYS A 78 0.46 -15.69 -10.09
C LYS A 78 1.54 -16.22 -9.17
N ASP A 79 1.81 -17.52 -9.27
CA ASP A 79 2.79 -18.24 -8.43
C ASP A 79 4.23 -18.09 -8.93
N ALA A 80 4.61 -16.87 -9.28
CA ALA A 80 5.94 -16.54 -9.80
C ALA A 80 6.77 -15.70 -8.80
N VAL A 81 6.31 -15.66 -7.53
CA VAL A 81 6.92 -14.86 -6.47
C VAL A 81 7.73 -15.75 -5.53
N ASN A 82 8.98 -15.39 -5.30
CA ASN A 82 9.79 -15.92 -4.22
C ASN A 82 9.96 -14.85 -3.14
N ILE A 83 9.38 -15.05 -1.96
CA ILE A 83 9.48 -14.09 -0.85
C ILE A 83 10.83 -14.25 -0.17
N ILE A 84 11.62 -13.17 -0.18
CA ILE A 84 12.94 -13.12 0.46
C ILE A 84 12.79 -12.68 1.91
N LYS A 85 11.91 -11.70 2.16
CA LYS A 85 11.76 -11.10 3.48
C LYS A 85 10.39 -10.48 3.66
N ARG A 86 9.85 -10.61 4.86
CA ARG A 86 8.66 -9.90 5.33
C ARG A 86 9.00 -9.13 6.61
N ARG A 87 8.54 -7.89 6.73
CA ARG A 87 8.55 -7.14 8.00
C ARG A 87 7.28 -6.31 8.17
N ASP A 88 6.65 -6.50 9.32
CA ASP A 88 5.50 -5.71 9.78
C ASP A 88 6.05 -4.54 10.62
N ILE A 89 6.51 -3.49 9.94
CA ILE A 89 7.24 -2.36 10.57
C ILE A 89 6.34 -1.58 11.53
N ILE A 90 5.07 -1.42 11.14
CA ILE A 90 3.96 -1.02 11.99
C ILE A 90 2.84 -2.01 11.67
N PRO A 91 2.47 -2.93 12.58
CA PRO A 91 1.42 -3.91 12.35
C PRO A 91 0.15 -3.27 11.81
N GLY A 92 -0.39 -3.82 10.71
CA GLY A 92 -1.59 -3.33 10.07
C GLY A 92 -1.49 -1.98 9.34
N ARG A 93 -0.30 -1.35 9.28
CA ARG A 93 -0.13 0.00 8.70
C ARG A 93 1.12 0.22 7.85
N LEU A 94 2.20 -0.52 8.08
CA LEU A 94 3.43 -0.40 7.28
C LEU A 94 4.06 -1.79 7.09
N LEU A 95 3.76 -2.39 5.94
CA LEU A 95 4.22 -3.72 5.58
C LEU A 95 5.29 -3.62 4.49
N LEU A 96 6.44 -4.24 4.75
CA LEU A 96 7.54 -4.39 3.80
C LEU A 96 7.66 -5.85 3.39
N VAL A 97 7.76 -6.07 2.08
CA VAL A 97 8.04 -7.37 1.48
C VAL A 97 9.17 -7.22 0.47
N ASP A 98 10.28 -7.90 0.69
CA ASP A 98 11.31 -8.10 -0.33
C ASP A 98 11.03 -9.44 -1.03
N CYS A 99 11.02 -9.44 -2.36
CA CYS A 99 10.77 -10.65 -3.14
C CYS A 99 11.54 -10.64 -4.47
N CYS A 100 11.65 -11.81 -5.07
CA CYS A 100 11.98 -11.95 -6.48
C CYS A 100 10.68 -12.24 -7.24
N TYR A 101 10.33 -11.42 -8.22
CA TYR A 101 9.13 -11.58 -9.04
C TYR A 101 9.51 -11.46 -10.51
N TYR A 102 9.30 -12.53 -11.29
CA TYR A 102 9.76 -12.60 -12.70
C TYR A 102 11.25 -12.25 -12.89
N GLY A 103 12.11 -12.74 -11.99
CA GLY A 103 13.55 -12.47 -12.03
C GLY A 103 13.97 -11.08 -11.56
N GLN A 104 13.02 -10.22 -11.17
CA GLN A 104 13.30 -8.88 -10.64
C GLN A 104 13.28 -8.88 -9.11
N ARG A 105 14.31 -8.31 -8.48
CA ARG A 105 14.34 -8.08 -7.04
C ARG A 105 13.50 -6.84 -6.71
N LEU A 106 12.35 -7.05 -6.10
CA LEU A 106 11.41 -6.01 -5.70
C LEU A 106 11.40 -5.82 -4.18
N ARG A 107 11.28 -4.57 -3.74
CA ARG A 107 10.86 -4.21 -2.39
C ARG A 107 9.50 -3.53 -2.48
N ILE A 108 8.46 -4.19 -2.00
CA ILE A 108 7.09 -3.67 -1.99
C ILE A 108 6.80 -3.17 -0.58
N ILE A 109 6.48 -1.89 -0.47
CA ILE A 109 6.09 -1.25 0.78
C ILE A 109 4.64 -0.79 0.63
N ASN A 110 3.75 -1.44 1.38
CA ASN A 110 2.35 -1.08 1.46
C ASN A 110 2.11 -0.21 2.72
N VAL A 111 1.70 1.03 2.49
CA VAL A 111 1.46 2.05 3.51
C VAL A 111 -0.04 2.23 3.74
N TYR A 112 -0.44 2.27 5.00
CA TYR A 112 -1.71 2.83 5.44
C TYR A 112 -1.46 3.78 6.61
N ASN A 113 -1.47 5.08 6.31
CA ASN A 113 -1.18 6.10 7.29
C ASN A 113 -2.44 6.54 8.02
N ALA A 114 -2.29 6.93 9.28
CA ALA A 114 -3.39 7.46 10.05
C ALA A 114 -3.71 8.92 9.63
N PRO A 115 -4.94 9.42 9.84
CA PRO A 115 -5.26 10.82 9.57
C PRO A 115 -4.52 11.78 10.51
N GLU A 116 -4.17 11.35 11.73
CA GLU A 116 -3.54 12.17 12.75
C GLU A 116 -2.08 12.51 12.41
N ARG A 117 -1.75 13.80 12.45
CA ARG A 117 -0.42 14.33 12.07
C ARG A 117 0.75 13.67 12.80
N THR A 118 0.62 13.39 14.10
CA THR A 118 1.70 12.76 14.88
C THR A 118 2.02 11.35 14.38
N LYS A 119 0.98 10.55 14.11
CA LYS A 119 1.11 9.20 13.55
C LYS A 119 1.70 9.25 12.13
N LYS A 120 1.28 10.23 11.31
CA LYS A 120 1.88 10.47 9.98
C LYS A 120 3.38 10.66 10.03
N LEU A 121 3.85 11.57 10.89
CA LEU A 121 5.27 11.86 11.01
C LEU A 121 6.07 10.66 11.55
N GLN A 122 5.50 9.90 12.49
CA GLN A 122 6.14 8.69 13.01
C GLN A 122 6.32 7.62 11.93
N LEU A 123 5.29 7.39 11.11
CA LEU A 123 5.34 6.45 9.99
C LEU A 123 6.40 6.89 8.97
N LEU A 124 6.39 8.15 8.55
CA LEU A 124 7.35 8.67 7.57
C LEU A 124 8.81 8.59 8.04
N ARG A 125 9.06 8.79 9.34
CA ARG A 125 10.39 8.60 9.93
C ARG A 125 10.85 7.15 9.82
N LYS A 126 9.97 6.17 10.10
CA LYS A 126 10.29 4.75 9.93
C LYS A 126 10.49 4.40 8.45
N LEU A 127 9.63 4.92 7.56
CA LEU A 127 9.69 4.70 6.12
C LEU A 127 11.06 5.09 5.54
N LYS A 128 11.63 6.22 5.98
CA LYS A 128 12.96 6.68 5.53
C LYS A 128 14.04 5.59 5.60
N TYR A 129 14.06 4.79 6.67
CA TYR A 129 15.05 3.72 6.87
C TYR A 129 14.77 2.45 6.06
N LEU A 130 13.60 2.34 5.43
CA LEU A 130 13.22 1.17 4.64
C LEU A 130 13.63 1.28 3.17
N LEU A 131 14.08 2.46 2.73
CA LEU A 131 14.36 2.77 1.34
C LEU A 131 15.83 2.51 0.95
N GLU A 132 16.61 1.85 1.82
CA GLU A 132 18.02 1.55 1.57
C GLU A 132 18.23 0.54 0.42
N ILE A 133 19.31 0.78 -0.32
CA ILE A 133 19.53 0.46 -1.75
C ILE A 133 19.85 -1.03 -1.97
N GLY A 134 19.34 -1.60 -3.07
CA GLY A 134 19.59 -3.00 -3.49
C GLY A 134 18.38 -3.74 -4.06
N PHE A 135 17.22 -3.06 -4.13
CA PHE A 135 15.97 -3.56 -4.70
C PHE A 135 15.31 -2.47 -5.55
N ASN A 136 14.51 -2.88 -6.53
CA ASN A 136 13.56 -1.98 -7.19
C ASN A 136 12.39 -1.74 -6.24
N ILE A 137 12.18 -0.49 -5.83
CA ILE A 137 11.21 -0.14 -4.78
C ILE A 137 9.86 0.20 -5.39
N ILE A 138 8.82 -0.46 -4.90
CA ILE A 138 7.42 -0.11 -5.10
C ILE A 138 6.89 0.41 -3.76
N LEU A 139 6.73 1.73 -3.66
CA LEU A 139 6.11 2.38 -2.52
C LEU A 139 4.68 2.78 -2.90
N CYS A 140 3.69 2.21 -2.23
CA CYS A 140 2.28 2.44 -2.56
C CYS A 140 1.41 2.38 -1.31
N GLY A 141 0.15 2.80 -1.45
CA GLY A 141 -0.84 2.70 -0.39
C GLY A 141 -1.61 3.98 -0.18
N ASP A 142 -2.20 4.11 1.00
CA ASP A 142 -2.93 5.28 1.43
C ASP A 142 -2.06 6.08 2.41
N PHE A 143 -1.45 7.15 1.90
CA PHE A 143 -0.58 8.02 2.69
C PHE A 143 -1.36 8.98 3.58
N ASN A 144 -2.66 9.17 3.33
CA ASN A 144 -3.48 10.22 3.94
C ASN A 144 -2.82 11.62 3.93
N ILE A 145 -1.98 11.91 2.93
CA ILE A 145 -1.21 13.16 2.80
C ILE A 145 -1.41 13.71 1.39
N VAL A 146 -1.75 15.00 1.33
CA VAL A 146 -1.79 15.78 0.09
C VAL A 146 -0.42 16.45 -0.09
N THR A 147 0.20 16.27 -1.24
CA THR A 147 1.53 16.82 -1.56
C THR A 147 1.45 18.07 -2.43
N GLU A 148 0.46 18.15 -3.32
CA GLU A 148 0.26 19.31 -4.20
C GLU A 148 -1.17 19.84 -4.13
N ALA A 149 -1.39 21.11 -4.50
CA ALA A 149 -2.72 21.70 -4.50
C ALA A 149 -3.70 20.97 -5.44
N THR A 150 -3.18 20.42 -6.55
CA THR A 150 -3.88 19.65 -7.57
C THR A 150 -4.33 18.26 -7.11
N ASP A 151 -3.81 17.77 -5.96
CA ASP A 151 -4.19 16.49 -5.36
C ASP A 151 -5.45 16.58 -4.49
N ARG A 152 -6.09 17.76 -4.38
CA ARG A 152 -7.33 17.94 -3.61
C ARG A 152 -8.27 18.97 -4.21
N ILE A 153 -9.56 18.83 -3.92
CA ILE A 153 -10.56 19.87 -4.13
C ILE A 153 -10.94 20.44 -2.77
N SER A 154 -10.66 21.72 -2.54
CA SER A 154 -11.01 22.40 -1.29
C SER A 154 -11.19 23.89 -1.53
N LYS A 155 -12.14 24.49 -0.80
CA LYS A 155 -12.29 25.95 -0.70
C LYS A 155 -11.18 26.59 0.14
N VAL A 156 -10.48 25.79 0.93
CA VAL A 156 -9.37 26.25 1.77
C VAL A 156 -8.09 26.28 0.93
N GLU A 157 -7.38 27.41 1.01
CA GLU A 157 -6.09 27.60 0.35
C GLU A 157 -5.11 26.44 0.67
N PHE A 158 -4.39 26.01 -0.35
CA PHE A 158 -3.38 24.97 -0.18
C PHE A 158 -2.21 25.50 0.64
N LYS A 159 -2.00 24.85 1.79
CA LYS A 159 -0.82 25.07 2.62
C LYS A 159 -0.04 23.77 2.70
N GLU A 160 1.20 23.83 2.27
CA GLU A 160 2.10 22.70 2.37
C GLU A 160 2.40 22.38 3.84
N LEU A 161 1.97 21.21 4.30
CA LEU A 161 2.09 20.78 5.68
C LEU A 161 3.45 20.08 5.93
N ARG A 162 3.81 19.91 7.20
CA ARG A 162 5.10 19.33 7.59
C ARG A 162 5.24 17.88 7.13
N GLU A 163 4.15 17.12 7.21
CA GLU A 163 4.04 15.74 6.72
C GLU A 163 4.18 15.67 5.19
N SER A 164 3.61 16.62 4.44
CA SER A 164 3.76 16.73 2.99
C SER A 164 5.22 16.95 2.62
N LYS A 165 5.87 17.95 3.23
CA LYS A 165 7.31 18.23 3.05
C LYS A 165 8.18 17.03 3.38
N LEU A 166 7.87 16.32 4.46
CA LEU A 166 8.63 15.15 4.87
C LEU A 166 8.47 13.99 3.89
N LEU A 167 7.26 13.71 3.41
CA LEU A 167 7.03 12.66 2.41
C LEU A 167 7.79 12.96 1.12
N VAL A 168 7.66 14.18 0.58
CA VAL A 168 8.40 14.62 -0.62
C VAL A 168 9.90 14.48 -0.40
N LYS A 169 10.42 14.92 0.75
CA LYS A 169 11.84 14.79 1.09
C LYS A 169 12.29 13.33 1.14
N VAL A 170 11.54 12.45 1.80
CA VAL A 170 11.87 11.01 1.91
C VAL A 170 11.89 10.35 0.54
N CYS A 171 10.89 10.62 -0.31
CA CYS A 171 10.86 10.11 -1.67
C CYS A 171 12.03 10.62 -2.50
N LYS A 172 12.33 11.93 -2.43
CA LYS A 172 13.44 12.55 -3.17
C LYS A 172 14.81 11.99 -2.76
N GLU A 173 15.05 11.83 -1.46
CA GLU A 173 16.30 11.24 -0.93
C GLU A 173 16.49 9.78 -1.39
N ALA A 174 15.39 9.06 -1.62
CA ALA A 174 15.39 7.69 -2.14
C ALA A 174 15.28 7.59 -3.67
N ALA A 175 15.41 8.71 -4.40
CA ALA A 175 15.22 8.79 -5.86
C ALA A 175 13.87 8.23 -6.37
N LEU A 176 12.84 8.23 -5.51
CA LEU A 176 11.48 7.86 -5.88
C LEU A 176 10.78 9.03 -6.56
N ARG A 177 9.91 8.71 -7.52
CA ARG A 177 9.03 9.67 -8.19
C ARG A 177 7.58 9.27 -7.94
N ASP A 178 6.71 10.26 -7.77
CA ASP A 178 5.28 10.04 -7.88
C ASP A 178 4.95 9.71 -9.34
N LEU A 179 4.64 8.43 -9.58
CA LEU A 179 4.37 7.95 -10.93
C LEU A 179 3.12 8.58 -11.52
N TYR A 180 2.09 8.83 -10.71
CA TYR A 180 0.84 9.41 -11.22
C TYR A 180 1.09 10.86 -11.65
N ARG A 181 1.71 11.69 -10.80
CA ARG A 181 2.02 13.08 -11.17
C ARG A 181 3.02 13.18 -12.31
N HIS A 182 3.96 12.25 -12.41
CA HIS A 182 4.89 12.21 -13.55
C HIS A 182 4.17 12.01 -14.89
N LEU A 183 3.14 11.16 -14.93
CA LEU A 183 2.35 10.90 -16.13
C LEU A 183 1.25 11.95 -16.36
N HIS A 184 0.77 12.58 -15.29
CA HIS A 184 -0.37 13.50 -15.29
C HIS A 184 -0.05 14.79 -14.50
N PRO A 185 0.89 15.63 -14.96
CA PRO A 185 1.41 16.75 -14.17
C PRO A 185 0.38 17.85 -13.85
N HIS A 186 -0.67 17.98 -14.66
CA HIS A 186 -1.65 19.07 -14.54
C HIS A 186 -3.09 18.59 -14.26
N THR A 187 -3.29 17.27 -14.15
CA THR A 187 -4.64 16.73 -13.95
C THR A 187 -5.09 16.97 -12.51
N VAL A 188 -6.15 17.75 -12.35
CA VAL A 188 -6.90 17.85 -11.09
C VAL A 188 -7.90 16.70 -11.07
N HIS A 189 -7.82 15.83 -10.06
CA HIS A 189 -8.70 14.68 -9.94
C HIS A 189 -9.98 15.00 -9.15
N TYR A 190 -11.11 14.50 -9.66
CA TYR A 190 -12.44 14.51 -9.03
C TYR A 190 -12.61 13.38 -8.02
#